data_AF-A0A8S9YNN2-F1
#
_entry.id   AF-A0A8S9YNN2-F1
#
_cell.length_a   1.000
_cell.length_b   1.000
_cell.length_c   1.000
_cell.angle_alpha   90.00
_cell.angle_beta   90.00
_cell.angle_gamma   90.00
#
_symmetry.space_group_name_H-M   'P 1'
#
loop_
_entity.id
_entity.type
_entity.pdbx_description
1 polymer ?
#
loop_
_entity_poly.entity_id
_entity_poly.type
_entity_poly.pdbx_seq_one_letter_code
_entity_poly.pdbx_strand_id
1 'polypeptide(L)'
;MDSPINYQPKARPPKRDWHDGLFDCTNDCHSCWCLTCCYPCYMCMMYRRYEECCATPLAIVFPGLLLRSYHRAKHDIEGTLFRDCVYDYCCTMCAACQLDRDMKYVESTKGILNV
;
A
#
# COMPACT_ATOMS: atom_id res chain seq x y z
N MET A 1 23.27 -31.95 -17.66
CA MET A 1 22.52 -32.75 -16.67
C MET A 1 22.28 -31.83 -15.50
N ASP A 2 21.08 -31.28 -15.39
CA ASP A 2 20.71 -30.42 -14.25
C ASP A 2 20.61 -31.27 -12.98
N SER A 3 21.15 -30.75 -11.88
CA SER A 3 21.11 -31.43 -10.58
C SER A 3 19.66 -31.62 -10.11
N PRO A 4 19.34 -32.72 -9.42
CA PRO A 4 18.00 -32.93 -8.89
C PRO A 4 17.66 -31.86 -7.83
N ILE A 5 16.44 -31.33 -7.91
CA ILE A 5 15.89 -30.40 -6.92
C ILE A 5 15.78 -31.15 -5.59
N ASN A 6 16.62 -30.80 -4.61
CA ASN A 6 16.67 -31.41 -3.28
C ASN A 6 16.02 -30.56 -2.18
N TYR A 7 15.38 -29.43 -2.54
CA TYR A 7 14.78 -28.51 -1.57
C TYR A 7 13.31 -28.25 -1.90
N GLN A 8 12.44 -28.42 -0.91
CA GLN A 8 11.04 -28.03 -1.01
C GLN A 8 10.88 -26.53 -0.70
N PRO A 9 10.12 -25.77 -1.50
CA PRO A 9 9.79 -24.40 -1.14
C PRO A 9 9.04 -24.39 0.20
N LYS A 10 9.52 -23.59 1.15
CA LYS A 10 8.86 -23.40 2.44
C LYS A 10 7.46 -22.83 2.21
N ALA A 11 6.50 -23.26 3.03
CA ALA A 11 5.16 -22.69 3.03
C ALA A 11 5.25 -21.17 3.23
N ARG A 12 4.48 -20.42 2.44
CA ARG A 12 4.40 -18.96 2.58
C ARG A 12 3.90 -18.63 3.99
N PRO A 13 4.50 -17.66 4.70
CA PRO A 13 3.96 -17.20 5.97
C PRO A 13 2.49 -16.79 5.83
N PRO A 14 1.70 -16.88 6.91
CA PRO A 14 0.30 -16.43 6.88
C PRO A 14 0.23 -14.95 6.50
N LYS A 15 -0.82 -14.59 5.77
CA LYS A 15 -1.10 -13.19 5.45
C LYS A 15 -1.43 -12.42 6.73
N ARG A 16 -1.08 -11.14 6.77
CA ARG A 16 -1.40 -10.23 7.88
C ARG A 16 -2.56 -9.31 7.52
N ASP A 17 -3.15 -8.65 8.51
CA ASP A 17 -4.07 -7.54 8.28
C ASP A 17 -3.34 -6.19 8.10
N TRP A 18 -4.12 -5.18 7.69
CA TRP A 18 -3.69 -3.78 7.72
C TRP A 18 -3.37 -3.34 9.15
N HIS A 19 -2.39 -2.45 9.32
CA HIS A 19 -2.00 -1.93 10.63
C HIS A 19 -3.15 -1.21 11.35
N ASP A 20 -3.84 -0.34 10.61
CA ASP A 20 -5.02 0.39 11.09
C ASP A 20 -6.25 0.03 10.26
N GLY A 21 -7.44 0.27 10.81
CA GLY A 21 -8.69 0.22 10.09
C GLY A 21 -8.85 1.35 9.08
N LEU A 22 -9.84 1.19 8.20
CA LEU A 22 -10.07 2.12 7.08
C LEU A 22 -10.41 3.53 7.56
N PHE A 23 -11.22 3.65 8.61
CA PHE A 23 -11.74 4.93 9.11
C PHE A 23 -10.94 5.51 10.28
N ASP A 24 -9.78 4.93 10.62
CA ASP A 24 -8.91 5.41 11.70
C ASP A 24 -8.07 6.63 11.27
N CYS A 25 -8.69 7.57 10.56
CA CYS A 25 -8.03 8.79 10.07
C CYS A 25 -7.51 9.68 11.21
N THR A 26 -8.04 9.49 12.43
CA THR A 26 -7.58 10.19 13.63
C THR A 26 -6.20 9.77 14.11
N ASN A 27 -5.70 8.60 13.70
CA ASN A 27 -4.37 8.12 14.07
C ASN A 27 -3.26 8.92 13.37
N ASP A 28 -3.58 9.59 12.26
CA ASP A 28 -2.68 10.53 11.58
C ASP A 28 -3.47 11.64 10.87
N CYS A 29 -4.06 12.54 11.67
CA CYS A 29 -4.86 13.66 11.17
C CYS A 29 -4.06 14.56 10.22
N HIS A 30 -2.76 14.76 10.48
CA HIS A 30 -1.93 15.65 9.68
C HIS A 30 -1.75 15.10 8.26
N SER A 31 -1.34 13.83 8.12
CA SER A 31 -1.21 13.22 6.81
C SER A 31 -2.54 13.12 6.08
N CYS A 32 -3.64 12.78 6.78
CA CYS A 32 -4.96 12.79 6.16
C CYS A 32 -5.37 14.17 5.65
N TRP A 33 -5.11 15.23 6.42
CA TRP A 33 -5.37 16.59 5.96
C TRP A 33 -4.53 16.97 4.74
N CYS A 34 -3.23 16.66 4.73
CA CYS A 34 -2.36 16.89 3.57
C CYS A 34 -2.86 16.16 2.32
N LEU A 35 -3.32 14.91 2.50
CA LEU A 35 -3.85 14.07 1.44
C LEU A 35 -5.18 14.64 0.88
N THR A 36 -6.05 15.18 1.73
CA THR A 36 -7.24 15.93 1.28
C THR A 36 -6.92 17.27 0.63
N CYS A 37 -5.87 17.95 1.07
CA CYS A 37 -5.48 19.28 0.58
C CYS A 37 -4.82 19.22 -0.80
N CYS A 38 -3.92 18.26 -1.04
CA CYS A 38 -3.36 17.99 -2.38
C CYS A 38 -3.16 16.49 -2.59
N TYR A 39 -4.22 15.80 -3.00
CA TYR A 39 -4.17 14.37 -3.32
C TYR A 39 -3.10 14.02 -4.36
N PRO A 40 -2.97 14.71 -5.52
CA PRO A 40 -1.97 14.35 -6.52
C PRO A 40 -0.52 14.50 -6.01
N CYS A 41 -0.24 15.57 -5.24
CA CYS A 41 1.06 15.79 -4.63
C CYS A 41 1.40 14.67 -3.66
N TYR A 42 0.44 14.31 -2.79
CA TYR A 42 0.63 13.28 -1.78
C TYR A 42 0.82 11.90 -2.41
N MET A 43 0.03 11.58 -3.43
CA MET A 43 0.20 10.35 -4.20
C MET A 43 1.58 10.27 -4.86
N CYS A 44 2.09 11.37 -5.44
CA CYS A 44 3.47 11.39 -5.92
C CYS A 44 4.47 11.05 -4.82
N MET A 45 4.32 11.59 -3.61
CA MET A 45 5.18 11.24 -2.47
C MET A 45 5.09 9.75 -2.12
N MET A 46 3.88 9.18 -2.09
CA MET A 46 3.68 7.76 -1.78
C MET A 46 4.28 6.84 -2.86
N TYR A 47 4.13 7.16 -4.14
CA TYR A 47 4.76 6.42 -5.23
C TYR A 47 6.29 6.51 -5.14
N ARG A 48 6.84 7.69 -4.83
CA ARG A 48 8.28 7.86 -4.63
C ARG A 48 8.85 7.02 -3.49
N ARG A 49 8.07 6.68 -2.45
CA ARG A 49 8.51 5.74 -1.39
C ARG A 49 8.71 4.31 -1.89
N TYR A 50 8.03 3.94 -2.98
CA TYR A 50 8.28 2.71 -3.73
C TYR A 50 9.32 2.88 -4.84
N GLU A 51 10.07 3.99 -4.84
CA GLU A 51 11.08 4.32 -5.86
C GLU A 51 10.50 4.48 -7.27
N GLU A 52 9.19 4.71 -7.37
CA GLU A 52 8.50 4.99 -8.62
C GLU A 52 8.57 6.48 -9.00
N CYS A 53 8.36 6.78 -10.28
CA CYS A 53 8.33 8.16 -10.77
C CYS A 53 7.16 8.97 -10.15
N CYS A 54 7.41 10.24 -9.82
CA CYS A 54 6.38 11.16 -9.32
C CYS A 54 5.23 11.39 -10.33
N ALA A 55 5.48 11.22 -11.62
CA ALA A 55 4.46 11.35 -12.67
C ALA A 55 3.58 10.10 -12.81
N THR A 56 3.98 8.95 -12.27
CA THR A 56 3.24 7.69 -12.33
C THR A 56 1.77 7.83 -11.88
N PRO A 57 1.45 8.45 -10.72
CA PRO A 57 0.05 8.63 -10.31
C PRO A 57 -0.78 9.53 -11.23
N LEU A 58 -0.15 10.38 -12.04
CA LEU A 58 -0.85 11.26 -13.00
C LEU A 58 -1.15 10.54 -14.33
N ALA A 59 -0.37 9.51 -14.67
CA ALA A 59 -0.50 8.77 -15.91
C ALA A 59 -1.47 7.58 -15.80
N ILE A 60 -1.88 7.20 -14.58
CA ILE A 60 -2.63 5.96 -14.31
C ILE A 60 -4.06 6.28 -13.89
N VAL A 61 -5.01 5.50 -14.40
CA VAL A 61 -6.41 5.53 -13.97
C VAL A 61 -6.51 4.82 -12.61
N PHE A 62 -7.03 5.53 -11.60
CA PHE A 62 -7.11 5.09 -10.19
C PHE A 62 -5.74 4.77 -9.54
N PRO A 63 -4.88 5.78 -9.33
CA PRO A 63 -3.57 5.57 -8.73
C PRO A 63 -3.65 5.07 -7.27
N GLY A 64 -4.72 5.41 -6.54
CA GLY A 64 -4.96 4.95 -5.16
C GLY A 64 -5.14 3.44 -5.10
N LEU A 65 -6.10 2.92 -5.87
CA LEU A 65 -6.35 1.48 -6.02
C LEU A 65 -5.11 0.69 -6.47
N LEU A 66 -4.38 1.18 -7.47
CA LEU A 66 -3.19 0.48 -7.97
C LEU A 66 -2.13 0.37 -6.88
N LEU A 67 -1.79 1.49 -6.25
CA LEU A 67 -0.78 1.52 -5.20
C LEU A 67 -1.19 0.66 -4.00
N ARG A 68 -2.47 0.72 -3.61
CA ARG A 68 -3.03 -0.11 -2.55
C ARG A 68 -2.92 -1.60 -2.85
N SER A 69 -3.27 -2.00 -4.07
CA SER A 69 -3.22 -3.40 -4.51
C SER A 69 -1.79 -3.91 -4.57
N TYR A 70 -0.87 -3.08 -5.07
CA TYR A 70 0.56 -3.35 -5.10
C TYR A 70 1.13 -3.52 -3.69
N HIS A 71 0.86 -2.57 -2.79
CA HIS A 71 1.29 -2.64 -1.38
C HIS A 71 0.76 -3.93 -0.73
N ARG A 72 -0.55 -4.22 -0.88
CA ARG A 72 -1.18 -5.42 -0.33
C ARG A 72 -0.50 -6.71 -0.79
N ALA A 73 -0.21 -6.81 -2.09
CA ALA A 73 0.44 -7.97 -2.67
C ALA A 73 1.88 -8.13 -2.18
N LYS A 74 2.62 -7.03 -2.06
CA LYS A 74 4.03 -7.03 -1.67
C LYS A 74 4.25 -7.34 -0.18
N HIS A 75 3.34 -6.93 0.69
CA HIS A 75 3.48 -7.11 2.15
C HIS A 75 2.57 -8.22 2.71
N ASP A 76 2.13 -9.13 1.84
CA ASP A 76 1.26 -10.28 2.13
C ASP A 76 0.06 -9.90 3.02
N ILE A 77 -0.61 -8.80 2.68
CA ILE A 77 -1.80 -8.34 3.40
C ILE A 77 -3.03 -9.09 2.88
N GLU A 78 -3.90 -9.53 3.79
CA GLU A 78 -5.13 -10.23 3.46
C GLU A 78 -6.15 -9.29 2.78
N GLY A 79 -6.81 -9.81 1.74
CA GLY A 79 -7.82 -9.08 0.99
C GLY A 79 -7.88 -9.47 -0.48
N THR A 80 -8.84 -8.89 -1.17
CA THR A 80 -9.09 -9.09 -2.61
C THR A 80 -9.06 -7.75 -3.33
N LEU A 81 -8.76 -7.78 -4.63
CA LEU A 81 -8.78 -6.59 -5.47
C LEU A 81 -10.16 -5.92 -5.47
N PHE A 82 -11.25 -6.73 -5.49
CA PHE A 82 -12.60 -6.19 -5.44
C PHE A 82 -12.87 -5.40 -4.14
N ARG A 83 -12.37 -5.90 -3.00
CA ARG A 83 -12.49 -5.20 -1.72
C ARG A 83 -11.70 -3.89 -1.73
N ASP A 84 -10.50 -3.90 -2.31
CA ASP A 84 -9.71 -2.68 -2.50
C ASP A 84 -10.44 -1.66 -3.40
N CYS A 85 -11.06 -2.10 -4.50
CA CYS A 85 -11.91 -1.25 -5.34
C CYS A 85 -13.05 -0.64 -4.52
N VAL A 86 -13.81 -1.46 -3.79
CA VAL A 86 -14.96 -0.97 -2.99
C VAL A 86 -14.53 0.08 -1.99
N TYR A 87 -13.39 -0.10 -1.32
CA TYR A 87 -12.88 0.90 -0.37
C TYR A 87 -12.41 2.18 -1.06
N ASP A 88 -11.72 2.06 -2.20
CA ASP A 88 -11.27 3.22 -2.98
C ASP A 88 -12.46 4.02 -3.55
N TYR A 89 -13.55 3.35 -3.94
CA TYR A 89 -14.80 3.98 -4.38
C TYR A 89 -15.62 4.58 -3.23
N CYS A 90 -15.68 3.90 -2.08
CA CYS A 90 -16.49 4.34 -0.94
C CYS A 90 -15.86 5.55 -0.24
N CYS A 91 -14.55 5.52 0.01
CA CYS A 91 -13.81 6.64 0.56
C CYS A 91 -12.34 6.57 0.11
N THR A 92 -12.03 7.17 -1.05
CA THR A 92 -10.66 7.23 -1.60
C THR A 92 -9.66 7.82 -0.60
N MET A 93 -10.06 8.89 0.11
CA MET A 93 -9.20 9.56 1.09
C MET A 93 -8.88 8.65 2.27
N CYS A 94 -9.89 7.95 2.82
CA CYS A 94 -9.71 7.02 3.92
C CYS A 94 -8.83 5.84 3.51
N ALA A 95 -9.06 5.30 2.31
CA ALA A 95 -8.27 4.21 1.75
C ALA A 95 -6.79 4.60 1.54
N ALA A 96 -6.54 5.82 1.06
CA ALA A 96 -5.19 6.36 0.88
C ALA A 96 -4.52 6.72 2.22
N CYS A 97 -5.28 7.24 3.20
CA CYS A 97 -4.81 7.45 4.57
C CYS A 97 -4.39 6.13 5.24
N GLN A 98 -5.23 5.10 5.18
CA GLN A 98 -4.91 3.77 5.69
C GLN A 98 -3.65 3.23 5.02
N LEU A 99 -3.53 3.42 3.71
CA LEU A 99 -2.36 3.01 2.94
C LEU A 99 -1.09 3.71 3.40
N ASP A 100 -1.10 5.03 3.58
CA ASP A 100 0.05 5.81 4.05
C ASP A 100 0.49 5.42 5.46
N ARG A 101 -0.46 5.18 6.37
CA ARG A 101 -0.15 4.73 7.74
C ARG A 101 0.50 3.36 7.74
N ASP A 102 -0.02 2.42 6.93
CA ASP A 102 0.59 1.09 6.81
C ASP A 102 1.98 1.15 6.16
N MET A 103 2.19 2.03 5.17
CA MET A 103 3.52 2.25 4.59
C MET A 103 4.53 2.75 5.64
N LYS A 104 4.15 3.73 6.46
CA LYS A 104 4.99 4.21 7.57
C LYS A 104 5.25 3.12 8.62
N TYR A 105 4.24 2.32 8.95
CA TYR A 105 4.40 1.19 9.85
C TYR A 105 5.43 0.18 9.33
N VAL A 106 5.34 -0.17 8.04
CA VAL A 106 6.31 -1.06 7.39
C VAL A 106 7.70 -0.45 7.36
N GLU A 107 7.84 0.82 6.98
CA GLU A 107 9.12 1.54 6.99
C GLU A 107 9.74 1.54 8.40
N SER A 108 8.96 1.78 9.44
CA SER A 108 9.44 1.75 10.82
C SER A 108 9.86 0.35 11.29
N THR A 109 9.22 -0.70 10.77
CA THR A 109 9.48 -2.09 11.19
C THR A 109 10.64 -2.74 10.43
N LYS A 110 10.75 -2.47 9.13
CA LYS A 110 11.73 -3.11 8.22
C LYS A 110 12.86 -2.19 7.78
N GLY A 111 12.77 -0.88 8.05
CA GLY A 111 13.72 0.14 7.61
C GLY A 111 13.58 0.56 6.15
N ILE A 112 13.05 -0.30 5.28
CA ILE A 112 12.81 -0.02 3.85
C ILE A 112 11.41 -0.51 3.47
N LEU A 113 10.70 0.29 2.66
CA LEU A 113 9.38 -0.08 2.14
C LEU A 113 9.47 -1.06 0.96
N ASN A 114 10.36 -0.77 0.00
CA ASN A 114 10.56 -1.54 -1.22
C ASN A 114 11.56 -2.71 -1.08
N VAL A 115 11.37 -3.60 -0.10
CA VAL A 115 12.22 -4.80 0.09
C VAL A 115 11.97 -5.84 -1.00
#